data_AF-A0A973AGA9-F1
#
_entry.id   AF-A0A973AGA9-F1
#
_cell.length_a   1.000
_cell.length_b   1.000
_cell.length_c   1.000
_cell.angle_alpha   90.00
_cell.angle_beta   90.00
_cell.angle_gamma   90.00
#
_symmetry.space_group_name_H-M   'P 1'
#
loop_
_entity.id
_entity.type
_entity.pdbx_description
1 polymer ?
#
loop_
_entity_poly.entity_id
_entity_poly.type
_entity_poly.pdbx_seq_one_letter_code
_entity_poly.pdbx_strand_id
1 'polypeptide(L)' 'MSERRTNKETRDGFDLAVAEAQTKVVPPPLYRVVLINDDFTPMEFVVDILESVFGMQ' A
#
# COMPACT_ATOMS: atom_id res chain seq x y z
N MET A 1 54.69 -27.55 -29.64
CA MET A 1 53.69 -28.60 -29.40
C MET A 1 53.58 -28.83 -27.91
N SER A 2 52.40 -28.62 -27.34
CA SER A 2 51.79 -29.41 -26.26
C SER A 2 50.69 -28.57 -25.65
N GLU A 3 49.48 -28.85 -26.12
CA GLU A 3 48.23 -28.25 -25.68
C GLU A 3 47.93 -28.69 -24.25
N ARG A 4 47.64 -27.73 -23.36
CA ARG A 4 46.79 -27.99 -22.19
C ARG A 4 45.82 -26.83 -22.00
N ARG A 5 44.76 -26.85 -22.79
CA ARG A 5 43.52 -26.12 -22.49
C ARG A 5 42.81 -26.91 -21.39
N THR A 6 42.88 -26.45 -20.15
CA THR A 6 41.98 -26.95 -19.11
C THR A 6 40.61 -26.33 -19.36
N ASN A 7 39.73 -27.13 -19.94
CA ASN A 7 38.32 -26.82 -20.17
C ASN A 7 37.64 -26.54 -18.81
N LYS A 8 37.49 -25.27 -18.45
CA LYS A 8 36.60 -24.87 -17.36
C LYS A 8 35.23 -24.63 -17.99
N GLU A 9 34.50 -25.71 -18.22
CA GLU A 9 33.05 -25.65 -18.42
C GLU A 9 32.45 -25.18 -17.10
N THR A 10 32.35 -23.85 -16.97
CA THR A 10 31.39 -23.23 -16.07
C THR A 10 30.03 -23.72 -16.55
N ARG A 11 29.50 -24.71 -15.84
CA ARG A 11 28.09 -25.07 -15.92
C ARG A 11 27.34 -23.85 -15.37
N ASP A 12 27.09 -22.88 -16.25
CA ASP A 12 26.09 -21.82 -16.03
C ASP A 12 24.72 -22.49 -16.13
N GLY A 13 24.47 -23.40 -15.18
CA GLY A 13 23.17 -23.97 -14.94
C GLY A 13 22.30 -22.83 -14.44
N PHE A 14 21.45 -22.33 -15.33
CA PHE A 14 20.16 -21.69 -15.10
C PHE A 14 19.79 -21.48 -13.62
N ASP A 15 20.49 -20.60 -12.94
CA ASP A 15 20.02 -20.03 -11.68
C ASP A 15 19.12 -18.86 -12.07
N LEU A 16 17.98 -19.18 -12.67
CA LEU A 16 16.91 -18.22 -12.86
C LEU A 16 16.22 -18.06 -11.51
N ALA A 17 16.90 -17.38 -10.59
CA ALA A 17 16.29 -16.89 -9.37
C ALA A 17 15.16 -15.94 -9.78
N VAL A 18 13.93 -16.45 -9.77
CA VAL A 18 12.74 -15.61 -9.94
C VAL A 18 12.67 -14.75 -8.69
N ALA A 19 13.17 -13.52 -8.79
CA ALA A 19 12.98 -12.53 -7.76
C ALA A 19 11.46 -12.33 -7.59
N GLU A 20 10.95 -12.66 -6.40
CA GLU A 20 9.56 -12.38 -6.07
C GLU A 20 9.31 -10.88 -6.26
N ALA A 21 8.36 -10.53 -7.13
CA ALA A 21 8.00 -9.13 -7.35
C ALA A 21 7.50 -8.56 -6.03
N GLN A 22 8.22 -7.58 -5.47
CA GLN A 22 7.75 -6.87 -4.28
C GLN A 22 6.47 -6.12 -4.65
N THR A 23 5.33 -6.67 -4.24
CA THR A 23 4.03 -6.02 -4.40
C THR A 23 4.08 -4.70 -3.64
N LYS A 24 4.06 -3.58 -4.37
CA LYS A 24 3.94 -2.26 -3.75
C LYS A 24 2.56 -2.17 -3.10
N VAL A 25 2.53 -2.21 -1.77
CA VAL A 25 1.31 -1.96 -1.01
C VAL A 25 0.91 -0.51 -1.26
N VAL A 26 -0.23 -0.32 -1.93
CA VAL A 26 -0.83 1.01 -2.06
C VAL A 26 -1.61 1.32 -0.78
N PRO A 27 -1.53 2.55 -0.26
CA PRO A 27 -2.35 2.95 0.87
C PRO A 27 -3.84 2.91 0.47
N PRO A 28 -4.74 2.63 1.42
CA PRO A 28 -6.18 2.65 1.14
C PRO A 28 -6.64 4.05 0.68
N PRO A 29 -7.64 4.15 -0.20
CA PRO A 29 -8.19 5.43 -0.60
C PRO A 29 -8.87 6.11 0.59
N LEU A 30 -8.59 7.40 0.77
CA LEU A 30 -9.26 8.22 1.78
C LEU A 30 -10.57 8.80 1.22
N TYR A 31 -11.56 8.94 2.09
CA TYR A 31 -12.86 9.53 1.76
C TYR A 31 -13.14 10.75 2.62
N ARG A 32 -13.86 11.72 2.04
CA ARG A 32 -14.32 12.91 2.77
C ARG A 32 -15.72 12.64 3.32
N VAL A 33 -15.89 12.85 4.63
CA VAL A 33 -17.20 12.91 5.27
C VAL A 33 -17.66 14.36 5.24
N VAL A 34 -18.90 14.61 4.80
CA VAL A 34 -19.50 15.94 4.70
C VAL A 34 -20.86 15.91 5.40
N LEU A 35 -21.09 16.85 6.31
CA LEU A 35 -22.41 17.12 6.87
C LEU A 35 -23.07 18.21 6.03
N ILE A 36 -24.31 17.98 5.61
CA ILE A 36 -25.09 18.94 4.82
C ILE A 36 -26.05 19.67 5.76
N ASN A 37 -26.15 20.98 5.61
CA ASN A 37 -27.06 21.81 6.39
C ASN A 37 -28.53 21.56 6.00
N ASP A 38 -29.43 21.55 6.99
CA ASP A 38 -30.88 21.41 6.82
C ASP A 38 -31.65 22.23 7.88
N ASP A 39 -32.97 22.36 7.73
CA ASP A 39 -33.82 23.23 8.56
C ASP A 39 -34.48 22.52 9.76
N PHE A 40 -34.29 21.20 9.91
CA PHE A 40 -35.01 20.39 10.90
C PHE A 40 -34.08 19.83 11.99
N THR A 41 -32.80 19.65 11.68
CA THR A 41 -31.82 19.13 12.64
C THR A 41 -31.42 20.22 13.65
N PRO A 42 -31.69 20.06 14.96
CA PRO A 42 -31.28 21.04 15.97
C PRO A 42 -29.76 21.23 16.01
N MET A 43 -29.30 22.46 16.25
CA MET A 43 -27.87 22.74 16.31
C MET A 43 -27.14 21.95 17.40
N GLU A 44 -27.76 21.77 18.58
CA GLU A 44 -27.19 20.98 19.68
C GLU A 44 -26.94 19.52 19.26
N PHE A 45 -27.87 18.94 18.49
CA PHE A 45 -27.70 17.57 17.99
C PHE A 45 -26.51 17.45 17.03
N VAL A 46 -26.27 18.48 16.20
CA VAL A 46 -25.11 18.51 15.32
C VAL A 46 -23.81 18.56 16.14
N VAL A 47 -23.75 19.40 17.17
CA VAL A 47 -22.59 19.49 18.07
C VAL A 47 -22.33 18.14 18.75
N ASP A 48 -23.35 17.53 19.34
CA ASP A 48 -23.25 16.22 20.01
C ASP A 48 -22.67 15.14 19.08
N ILE A 49 -23.07 15.12 17.81
CA ILE A 49 -22.55 14.19 16.80
C ILE A 49 -21.07 14.47 16.51
N LEU A 50 -20.70 15.73 16.32
CA LEU A 50 -19.32 16.12 16.02
C LEU A 50 -18.37 15.80 17.20
N GLU A 51 -18.83 15.97 18.43
CA GLU A 51 -18.05 15.62 19.63
C GLU A 51 -17.97 14.10 19.83
N SER A 52 -19.09 13.38 19.78
CA SER A 52 -19.14 11.96 20.15
C SER A 52 -18.61 10.99 19.09
N VAL A 53 -18.80 11.31 17.80
CA VAL A 53 -18.38 10.43 16.68
C VAL A 53 -17.04 10.84 16.12
N PHE A 54 -16.81 12.15 15.98
CA PHE A 54 -15.60 12.68 15.34
C PHE A 54 -14.57 13.22 16.34
N GLY A 55 -14.89 13.28 17.64
CA GLY A 55 -13.96 13.72 18.68
C GLY A 55 -13.54 15.18 18.54
N MET A 56 -14.38 16.01 17.94
CA MET A 56 -14.12 17.45 17.75
C MET A 56 -14.32 18.18 19.08
N GLN A 57 -13.42 19.10 19.43
CA GLN A 57 -13.50 20.01 20.58
C GLN A 57 -13.50 21.46 20.09
#